data_AF-A0A3S5DNP2-F1
#
_entry.id   AF-A0A3S5DNP2-F1
#
_cell.length_a   1.000
_cell.length_b   1.000
_cell.length_c   1.000
_cell.angle_alpha   90.00
_cell.angle_beta   90.00
_cell.angle_gamma   90.00
#
_symmetry.space_group_name_H-M   'P 1'
#
loop_
_entity.id
_entity.type
_entity.pdbx_description
1 polymer ?
#
loop_
_entity_poly.entity_id
_entity_poly.type
_entity_poly.pdbx_seq_one_letter_code
_entity_poly.pdbx_strand_id
1 'polypeptide(L)'
;MEQTLVISVALVILVVFLFLRSGRATLIPAVAVPVSLIGTFAAMYLCGFSLNNLSLMALTIATGFVVDDAIVVLENISRHLGSRHEALAGGASGNA
;
A
#
# COMPACT_ATOMS: atom_id res chain seq x y z
N MET A 1 -4.73 -28.19 6.46
CA MET A 1 -4.98 -26.97 7.24
C MET A 1 -3.72 -26.45 7.91
N GLU A 2 -2.90 -27.32 8.51
CA GLU A 2 -1.70 -26.87 9.25
C GLU A 2 -0.62 -26.25 8.34
N GLN A 3 -0.45 -26.77 7.13
CA GLN A 3 0.49 -26.21 6.15
C GLN A 3 0.07 -24.84 5.60
N THR A 4 -1.22 -24.60 5.33
CA THR A 4 -1.73 -23.29 4.86
C THR A 4 -1.54 -22.19 5.90
N LEU A 5 -1.61 -22.54 7.18
CA LEU A 5 -1.42 -21.62 8.29
C LEU A 5 0.06 -21.25 8.42
N VAL A 6 0.96 -22.23 8.36
CA VAL A 6 2.41 -22.01 8.37
C VAL A 6 2.88 -21.21 7.16
N ILE A 7 2.36 -21.51 5.97
CA ILE A 7 2.68 -20.79 4.73
C ILE A 7 2.17 -19.35 4.78
N SER A 8 0.98 -19.09 5.31
CA SER A 8 0.46 -17.72 5.49
C SER A 8 1.32 -16.91 6.46
N VAL A 9 1.72 -17.51 7.59
CA VAL A 9 2.59 -16.87 8.58
C VAL A 9 3.97 -16.56 8.00
N ALA A 10 4.56 -17.48 7.25
CA ALA A 10 5.85 -17.24 6.58
C ALA A 10 5.77 -16.14 5.51
N LEU A 11 4.67 -16.08 4.76
CA LEU A 11 4.46 -15.11 3.68
C LEU A 11 4.25 -13.70 4.22
N VAL A 12 3.59 -13.57 5.38
CA VAL A 12 3.49 -12.32 6.15
C VAL A 12 4.86 -11.84 6.63
N ILE A 13 5.67 -12.74 7.20
CA ILE A 13 7.01 -12.39 7.69
C ILE A 13 7.93 -11.93 6.54
N LEU A 14 7.82 -12.57 5.37
CA LEU A 14 8.59 -12.24 4.17
C LEU A 14 8.22 -10.86 3.59
N VAL A 15 6.93 -10.51 3.53
CA VAL A 15 6.45 -9.18 3.09
C VAL A 15 6.95 -8.07 4.02
N VAL A 16 6.94 -8.34 5.34
CA VAL A 16 7.47 -7.41 6.36
C VAL A 16 8.98 -7.24 6.21
N PHE A 17 9.72 -8.31 5.88
CA PHE A 17 11.16 -8.25 5.72
C PHE A 17 11.60 -7.50 4.45
N LEU A 18 10.86 -7.65 3.35
CA LEU A 18 11.13 -6.96 2.08
C LEU A 18 10.96 -5.43 2.19
N PHE A 19 10.08 -4.97 3.09
CA PHE A 19 9.82 -3.56 3.37
C PHE A 19 10.94 -2.84 4.10
N LEU A 20 11.68 -3.56 4.95
CA LEU A 20 12.75 -2.98 5.76
C LEU A 20 13.98 -2.58 4.94
N ARG A 21 14.06 -2.91 3.64
CA ARG A 21 15.32 -2.82 2.87
C ARG A 21 15.50 -1.60 1.94
N SER A 22 14.47 -1.01 1.31
CA SER A 22 14.67 0.22 0.48
C SER A 22 13.38 0.73 -0.20
N GLY A 23 13.20 2.06 -0.30
CA GLY A 23 12.26 2.69 -1.25
C GLY A 23 11.02 3.39 -0.67
N ARG A 24 11.21 4.20 0.37
CA ARG A 24 10.21 4.95 1.19
C ARG A 24 8.91 5.40 0.49
N ALA A 25 8.99 5.78 -0.78
CA ALA A 25 7.86 6.23 -1.57
C ALA A 25 7.05 5.06 -2.14
N THR A 26 7.69 4.17 -2.88
CA THR A 26 7.03 3.05 -3.57
C THR A 26 6.59 1.94 -2.62
N LEU A 27 7.09 1.95 -1.38
CA LEU A 27 6.70 0.99 -0.35
C LEU A 27 5.21 1.11 -0.04
N ILE A 28 4.66 2.28 0.26
CA ILE A 28 3.27 2.42 0.74
C ILE A 28 2.23 1.65 -0.11
N PRO A 29 2.13 1.85 -1.44
CA PRO A 29 1.21 1.08 -2.27
C PRO A 29 1.60 -0.41 -2.41
N ALA A 30 2.89 -0.75 -2.36
CA ALA A 30 3.38 -2.11 -2.54
C ALA A 30 2.96 -3.10 -1.42
N VAL A 31 2.67 -2.63 -0.20
CA VAL A 31 2.06 -3.47 0.86
C VAL A 31 0.55 -3.26 0.94
N ALA A 32 0.06 -2.04 0.71
CA ALA A 32 -1.36 -1.76 0.80
C ALA A 32 -2.17 -2.66 -0.15
N VAL A 33 -1.71 -2.85 -1.39
CA VAL A 33 -2.38 -3.70 -2.38
C VAL A 33 -2.49 -5.16 -1.95
N PRO A 34 -1.39 -5.89 -1.68
CA PRO A 34 -1.48 -7.29 -1.29
C PRO A 34 -2.21 -7.49 0.04
N VAL A 35 -2.07 -6.57 1.01
CA VAL A 35 -2.82 -6.64 2.28
C VAL A 35 -4.32 -6.48 2.04
N SER A 36 -4.74 -5.56 1.16
CA SER A 36 -6.15 -5.36 0.83
C SER A 36 -6.77 -6.58 0.15
N LEU A 37 -6.03 -7.24 -0.75
CA LEU A 37 -6.46 -8.46 -1.44
C LEU A 37 -6.59 -9.63 -0.47
N ILE A 38 -5.59 -9.84 0.40
CA ILE A 38 -5.64 -10.89 1.43
C ILE A 38 -6.82 -10.65 2.38
N GLY A 39 -7.05 -9.41 2.81
CA GLY A 39 -8.19 -9.05 3.66
C GLY A 39 -9.53 -9.28 2.96
N THR A 40 -9.63 -8.95 1.67
CA THR A 40 -10.86 -9.14 0.91
C THR A 40 -11.18 -10.62 0.70
N PHE A 41 -10.18 -11.44 0.35
CA PHE A 41 -10.38 -12.90 0.25
C PHE A 41 -10.69 -13.55 1.60
N ALA A 42 -10.09 -13.07 2.69
CA ALA A 42 -10.41 -13.54 4.04
C ALA A 42 -11.87 -13.19 4.42
N ALA A 43 -12.31 -11.96 4.15
CA ALA A 43 -13.69 -11.53 4.40
C ALA A 43 -14.70 -12.29 3.53
N MET A 44 -14.40 -12.52 2.25
CA MET A 44 -15.23 -13.35 1.37
C MET A 44 -15.35 -14.79 1.88
N TYR A 45 -14.25 -15.37 2.35
CA TYR A 45 -14.25 -16.72 2.93
C TYR A 45 -15.11 -16.81 4.19
N LEU A 46 -15.03 -15.83 5.09
CA LEU A 46 -15.84 -15.77 6.32
C LEU A 46 -17.32 -15.56 6.04
N CYS A 47 -17.66 -14.74 5.05
CA CYS A 47 -19.05 -14.50 4.63
C CYS A 47 -19.61 -15.60 3.70
N GLY A 48 -18.81 -16.62 3.36
CA GLY A 48 -19.21 -17.68 2.43
C GLY A 48 -19.44 -17.20 1.00
N PHE A 49 -18.90 -16.04 0.62
CA PHE A 49 -19.04 -15.51 -0.72
C PHE A 49 -18.17 -16.27 -1.71
N SER A 50 -18.78 -16.66 -2.83
CA SER A 50 -18.10 -17.37 -3.90
C SER A 50 -17.45 -16.40 -4.88
N LEU A 51 -16.25 -16.75 -5.32
CA LEU A 51 -15.45 -15.96 -6.25
C LEU A 51 -15.99 -16.17 -7.68
N ASN A 52 -16.75 -15.20 -8.18
CA ASN A 52 -17.39 -15.23 -9.50
C ASN A 52 -17.05 -13.96 -10.32
N ASN A 53 -17.49 -13.88 -11.58
CA ASN A 53 -17.20 -12.74 -12.44
C ASN A 53 -17.66 -11.40 -11.86
N LEU A 54 -18.81 -11.35 -11.17
CA LEU A 54 -19.29 -10.13 -10.52
C LEU A 54 -18.36 -9.74 -9.37
N SER A 55 -17.91 -10.71 -8.57
CA SER A 55 -16.96 -10.49 -7.47
C SER A 55 -15.58 -10.07 -7.98
N LEU A 56 -15.11 -10.61 -9.11
CA LEU A 56 -13.85 -10.23 -9.75
C LEU A 56 -13.90 -8.79 -10.29
N MET A 57 -15.01 -8.39 -10.92
CA MET A 57 -15.20 -7.00 -11.36
C MET A 57 -15.24 -6.05 -10.16
N ALA A 58 -15.95 -6.41 -9.10
CA ALA A 58 -15.97 -5.65 -7.85
C ALA A 58 -14.57 -5.55 -7.21
N LEU A 59 -13.81 -6.65 -7.18
CA LEU A 59 -12.45 -6.69 -6.63
C LEU A 59 -11.50 -5.79 -7.43
N THR A 60 -11.65 -5.75 -8.76
CA THR A 60 -10.84 -4.90 -9.65
C THR A 60 -11.09 -3.42 -9.33
N ILE A 61 -12.35 -3.02 -9.20
CA ILE A 61 -12.73 -1.64 -8.85
C ILE A 61 -12.24 -1.29 -7.43
N ALA A 62 -12.48 -2.18 -6.46
CA ALA A 62 -12.07 -1.97 -5.06
C ALA A 62 -10.53 -1.85 -4.92
N THR A 63 -9.78 -2.66 -5.67
CA THR A 63 -8.32 -2.58 -5.69
C THR A 63 -7.86 -1.25 -6.29
N GLY A 64 -8.52 -0.75 -7.34
CA GLY A 64 -8.25 0.57 -7.92
C GLY A 64 -8.43 1.70 -6.91
N PHE A 65 -9.54 1.70 -6.16
CA PHE A 65 -9.77 2.71 -5.13
C PHE A 65 -8.73 2.68 -3.99
N VAL A 66 -8.29 1.50 -3.55
CA VAL A 66 -7.25 1.37 -2.52
C VAL A 66 -5.90 1.89 -3.02
N VAL A 67 -5.56 1.64 -4.30
CA VAL A 67 -4.33 2.13 -4.91
C VAL A 67 -4.35 3.64 -5.05
N ASP A 68 -5.47 4.23 -5.50
CA ASP A 68 -5.60 5.68 -5.66
C ASP A 68 -5.38 6.41 -4.34
N ASP A 69 -5.99 5.92 -3.24
CA ASP A 69 -5.78 6.47 -1.89
C ASP A 69 -4.31 6.38 -1.46
N ALA A 70 -3.69 5.21 -1.66
CA ALA A 70 -2.27 5.00 -1.32
C ALA A 70 -1.33 5.92 -2.14
N ILE A 71 -1.65 6.18 -3.40
CA ILE A 71 -0.89 7.08 -4.28
C ILE A 71 -1.04 8.53 -3.84
N VAL A 72 -2.25 9.00 -3.53
CA VAL A 72 -2.48 10.39 -3.10
C VAL A 72 -1.74 10.69 -1.79
N VAL A 73 -1.78 9.77 -0.83
CA VAL A 73 -1.06 9.91 0.44
C VAL A 73 0.46 9.93 0.22
N LEU A 74 0.95 9.04 -0.65
CA LEU A 74 2.36 9.03 -1.03
C LEU A 74 2.79 10.36 -1.66
N GLU A 75 1.99 10.86 -2.60
CA GLU A 75 2.28 12.10 -3.31
C GLU A 75 2.31 13.29 -2.35
N ASN A 76 1.40 13.33 -1.38
CA ASN A 76 1.40 14.33 -0.32
C ASN A 76 2.69 14.30 0.53
N ILE A 77 3.19 13.12 0.89
CA ILE A 77 4.45 12.95 1.64
C ILE A 77 5.64 13.42 0.80
N SER A 78 5.70 13.03 -0.48
CA SER A 78 6.77 13.41 -1.41
C SER A 78 6.82 14.93 -1.62
N ARG A 79 5.65 15.54 -1.82
CA ARG A 79 5.49 16.99 -2.02
C ARG A 79 5.90 17.79 -0.79
N HIS A 80 5.53 17.33 0.41
CA HIS A 80 5.94 17.96 1.67
C HIS A 80 7.45 17.87 1.94
N LEU A 81 8.12 16.81 1.46
CA LEU A 81 9.57 16.68 1.57
C LEU A 81 10.30 17.61 0.59
N GLY A 82 9.76 17.84 -0.61
CA GLY A 82 10.31 18.78 -1.60
C GLY A 82 10.13 20.25 -1.20
N SER A 83 8.95 20.65 -0.71
CA SER A 83 8.66 22.05 -0.35
C SER A 83 9.50 22.58 0.81
N ARG A 84 9.96 21.71 1.72
CA ARG A 84 10.90 22.07 2.79
C ARG A 84 12.28 22.48 2.27
N HIS A 85 12.72 21.93 1.14
CA HIS A 85 14.04 22.25 0.57
C HIS A 85 14.06 23.63 -0.11
N GLU A 86 12.97 24.02 -0.76
CA GLU A 86 12.86 25.33 -1.43
C GLU A 86 12.68 26.49 -0.46
N ALA A 87 11.93 26.29 0.64
CA ALA A 87 11.72 27.31 1.67
C ALA A 87 13.02 27.71 2.41
N LEU A 88 13.97 26.77 2.56
CA LEU A 88 15.28 27.03 3.18
C LEU A 88 16.26 27.72 2.22
N ALA A 89 16.16 27.47 0.92
CA ALA A 89 17.02 28.09 -0.09
C ALA A 89 16.60 29.55 -0.41
N GLY A 90 15.30 29.85 -0.39
CA GLY A 90 14.77 31.20 -0.70
C GLY A 90 14.96 32.25 0.39
N GLY A 91 15.22 31.86 1.65
CA GLY A 91 15.44 32.78 2.77
C GLY A 91 16.83 33.42 2.83
N ALA A 92 17.80 32.94 2.04
CA ALA A 92 19.19 33.40 2.07
C ALA A 92 19.52 34.50 1.03
N SER A 93 18.56 34.93 0.20
CA SER A 93 18.77 35.94 -0.86
C SER A 93 17.96 37.23 -0.67
N GLY A 94 17.54 37.52 0.56
CA GLY A 94 16.70 38.67 0.89
C GLY A 94 17.32 39.60 1.95
N ASN A 95 18.64 39.84 1.91
CA ASN A 95 19.28 40.94 2.66
C ASN A 95 20.64 41.37 2.05
N ALA A 96 20.65 41.78 0.77
CA ALA A 96 21.79 42.50 0.21
C ALA A 96 21.29 43.63 -0.70
#